data_AF-A0A354AYX2-F1
#
_entry.id   AF-A0A354AYX2-F1
#
_cell.length_a   1.000
_cell.length_b   1.000
_cell.length_c   1.000
_cell.angle_alpha   90.00
_cell.angle_beta   90.00
_cell.angle_gamma   90.00
#
_symmetry.space_group_name_H-M   'P 1'
#
loop_
_entity.id
_entity.type
_entity.pdbx_description
1 polymer ?
#
loop_
_entity_poly.entity_id
_entity_poly.type
_entity_poly.pdbx_seq_one_letter_code
_entity_poly.pdbx_strand_id
1 'polypeptide(L)'
;MRQLGESLDPVLPALVPGVMAKGAGGGDPDAAPAASSDETPSGPWQGVRERALAKSLQTLRQEALFALGAFHAAHTAAAAVFDDRRLTAALARRTGERVPDEVLDKLAQASAVWHRDAAALGMALSAVGAAEVPDLTLAEALEVDEEEADALTAMVEGYEVELNRQMLQEGERNEPEDEP
;
A
#
# COMPACT_ATOMS: atom_id res chain seq x y z
N MET A 1 0.12 -7.73 54.74
CA MET A 1 1.10 -8.58 55.44
C MET A 1 1.10 -9.96 54.77
N ARG A 2 2.30 -10.41 54.35
CA ARG A 2 2.87 -11.79 54.34
C ARG A 2 1.94 -12.99 53.99
N GLN A 3 2.35 -14.04 53.27
CA GLN A 3 3.60 -14.45 52.61
C GLN A 3 3.32 -15.84 51.96
N LEU A 4 4.03 -16.12 50.86
CA LEU A 4 4.80 -17.34 50.52
C LEU A 4 4.17 -18.74 50.37
N GLY A 5 4.73 -19.45 49.38
CA GLY A 5 4.82 -20.90 49.25
C GLY A 5 4.37 -21.35 47.86
N GLU A 6 5.20 -21.31 46.80
CA GLU A 6 6.19 -22.35 46.43
C GLU A 6 5.57 -23.76 46.47
N SER A 7 5.74 -24.68 45.52
CA SER A 7 6.51 -24.82 44.28
C SER A 7 6.11 -26.19 43.68
N LEU A 8 6.70 -26.56 42.54
CA LEU A 8 6.86 -27.94 41.99
C LEU A 8 5.92 -28.37 40.84
N ASP A 9 6.29 -27.99 39.62
CA ASP A 9 6.42 -28.94 38.50
C ASP A 9 7.70 -29.80 38.69
N PRO A 10 7.94 -30.93 37.97
CA PRO A 10 7.12 -31.65 37.00
C PRO A 10 7.10 -33.20 37.24
N VAL A 11 6.18 -33.93 36.61
CA VAL A 11 6.35 -35.39 36.41
C VAL A 11 6.10 -35.76 34.95
N LEU A 12 7.20 -36.01 34.25
CA LEU A 12 7.22 -36.79 33.01
C LEU A 12 7.12 -38.28 33.35
N PRO A 13 6.32 -39.08 32.62
CA PRO A 13 6.57 -40.50 32.45
C PRO A 13 7.18 -40.79 31.06
N ALA A 14 8.41 -41.31 31.14
CA ALA A 14 9.09 -42.28 30.27
C ALA A 14 8.50 -42.63 28.89
N LEU A 15 9.38 -42.49 27.87
CA LEU A 15 9.33 -43.18 26.59
C LEU A 15 9.34 -44.72 26.75
N VAL A 16 8.51 -45.40 25.96
CA VAL A 16 8.77 -46.77 25.48
C VAL A 16 8.68 -46.76 23.94
N PRO A 17 9.59 -47.42 23.21
CA PRO A 17 9.77 -47.23 21.79
C PRO A 17 9.02 -48.26 20.93
N GLY A 18 8.56 -47.80 19.76
CA GLY A 18 8.23 -48.66 18.63
C GLY A 18 6.74 -48.71 18.30
N VAL A 19 6.35 -47.98 17.25
CA VAL A 19 5.59 -48.46 16.09
C VAL A 19 5.46 -47.26 15.15
N MET A 20 6.01 -47.40 13.95
CA MET A 20 5.78 -46.49 12.84
C MET A 20 4.30 -46.52 12.45
N ALA A 21 3.61 -45.39 12.53
CA ALA A 21 2.32 -45.20 11.86
C ALA A 21 2.29 -43.80 11.24
N LYS A 22 2.44 -43.81 9.92
CA LYS A 22 2.20 -42.73 8.97
C LYS A 22 0.72 -42.38 8.95
N GLY A 23 0.37 -41.11 9.13
CA GLY A 23 -0.97 -40.57 8.82
C GLY A 23 -1.63 -39.78 9.95
N ALA A 24 -1.29 -38.51 10.06
CA ALA A 24 -2.05 -37.46 10.77
C ALA A 24 -1.78 -36.15 10.01
N GLY A 25 -2.67 -35.18 9.84
CA GLY A 25 -4.08 -35.01 10.20
C GLY A 25 -4.74 -34.21 9.07
N GLY A 26 -6.05 -34.10 8.96
CA GLY A 26 -6.86 -33.43 9.99
C GLY A 26 -6.66 -31.93 9.82
N GLY A 27 -7.33 -31.34 8.82
CA GLY A 27 -7.27 -29.91 8.54
C GLY A 27 -7.91 -29.11 9.67
N ASP A 28 -7.17 -28.16 10.20
CA ASP A 28 -7.66 -27.12 11.09
C ASP A 28 -8.52 -26.13 10.28
N PRO A 29 -9.78 -25.86 10.66
CA PRO A 29 -10.65 -24.92 9.96
C PRO A 29 -10.31 -23.44 10.25
N ASP A 30 -9.26 -23.17 11.04
CA ASP A 30 -8.77 -21.82 11.36
C ASP A 30 -7.46 -21.47 10.61
N ALA A 31 -7.12 -22.26 9.59
CA ALA A 31 -6.06 -21.91 8.65
C ALA A 31 -6.55 -20.78 7.74
N ALA A 32 -6.39 -19.53 8.20
CA ALA A 32 -6.27 -18.38 7.31
C ALA A 32 -5.33 -18.77 6.14
N PRO A 33 -5.62 -18.40 4.88
CA PRO A 33 -4.76 -18.75 3.78
C PRO A 33 -3.36 -18.24 4.13
N ALA A 34 -2.44 -19.18 4.40
CA ALA A 34 -1.03 -18.86 4.50
C ALA A 34 -0.72 -18.07 3.24
N ALA A 35 -0.22 -16.85 3.40
CA ALA A 35 0.28 -16.04 2.31
C ALA A 35 1.36 -16.86 1.60
N SER A 36 0.91 -17.62 0.61
CA SER A 36 1.74 -18.51 -0.18
C SER A 36 2.60 -17.61 -1.02
N SER A 37 3.91 -17.77 -0.84
CA SER A 37 4.98 -17.10 -1.56
C SER A 37 4.95 -15.58 -1.48
N ASP A 38 6.05 -15.07 -0.96
CA ASP A 38 6.78 -13.89 -1.43
C ASP A 38 6.50 -13.54 -2.91
N GLU A 39 5.33 -12.97 -3.20
CA GLU A 39 4.95 -12.30 -4.45
C GLU A 39 5.38 -10.84 -4.39
N THR A 40 6.42 -10.53 -3.62
CA THR A 40 7.10 -9.26 -3.79
C THR A 40 7.78 -9.33 -5.15
N PRO A 41 7.41 -8.51 -6.15
CA PRO A 41 8.04 -8.58 -7.46
C PRO A 41 9.53 -8.21 -7.28
N SER A 42 10.38 -9.23 -7.28
CA SER A 42 11.83 -9.16 -7.03
C SER A 42 12.65 -8.94 -8.30
N GLY A 43 11.98 -8.82 -9.45
CA GLY A 43 12.59 -8.32 -10.67
C GLY A 43 12.86 -6.81 -10.57
N PRO A 44 13.80 -6.26 -11.37
CA PRO A 44 13.92 -4.82 -11.53
C PRO A 44 12.53 -4.29 -11.90
N TRP A 45 12.10 -3.21 -11.24
CA TRP A 45 10.86 -2.54 -11.62
C TRP A 45 10.99 -2.19 -13.10
N GLN A 46 10.20 -2.85 -13.94
CA GLN A 46 10.11 -2.49 -15.35
C GLN A 46 9.71 -1.01 -15.40
N GLY A 47 10.40 -0.26 -16.25
CA GLY A 47 10.10 1.16 -16.46
C GLY A 47 8.68 1.35 -16.95
N VAL A 48 8.24 2.61 -16.92
CA VAL A 48 6.87 2.96 -17.31
C VAL A 48 6.64 2.58 -18.77
N ARG A 49 7.65 2.79 -19.61
CA ARG A 49 7.60 2.44 -21.03
C ARG A 49 7.44 0.94 -21.28
N GLU A 50 8.26 0.10 -20.68
CA GLU A 50 8.20 -1.35 -20.92
C GLU A 50 6.84 -1.90 -20.48
N ARG A 51 6.30 -1.40 -19.36
CA ARG A 51 5.00 -1.85 -18.87
C ARG A 51 3.85 -1.37 -19.74
N ALA A 52 3.86 -0.09 -20.15
CA ALA A 52 2.76 0.51 -20.90
C ALA A 52 2.58 -0.13 -22.29
N LEU A 53 3.67 -0.56 -22.92
CA LEU A 53 3.63 -1.07 -24.30
C LEU A 53 3.55 -2.61 -24.37
N ALA A 54 4.13 -3.33 -23.41
CA ALA A 54 4.23 -4.79 -23.49
C ALA A 54 3.06 -5.56 -22.84
N LYS A 55 2.31 -4.92 -21.94
CA LYS A 55 1.23 -5.59 -21.19
C LYS A 55 -0.13 -5.36 -21.85
N SER A 56 -1.05 -6.29 -21.64
CA SER A 56 -2.44 -6.08 -22.04
C SER A 56 -3.08 -4.96 -21.22
N LEU A 57 -4.02 -4.22 -21.82
CA LEU A 57 -4.75 -3.14 -21.15
C LEU A 57 -5.55 -3.66 -19.95
N GLN A 58 -6.05 -4.90 -20.02
CA GLN A 58 -6.64 -5.59 -18.87
C GLN A 58 -5.66 -5.78 -17.71
N THR A 59 -4.44 -6.24 -18.00
CA THR A 59 -3.38 -6.41 -16.99
C THR A 59 -3.02 -5.07 -16.36
N LEU A 60 -2.82 -4.03 -17.17
CA LEU A 60 -2.50 -2.68 -16.69
C LEU A 60 -3.61 -2.10 -15.80
N ARG A 61 -4.89 -2.31 -16.17
CA ARG A 61 -6.03 -1.91 -15.34
C ARG A 61 -6.02 -2.62 -13.99
N GLN A 62 -5.76 -3.92 -13.96
CA GLN A 62 -5.69 -4.66 -12.70
C GLN A 62 -4.56 -4.15 -11.80
N GLU A 63 -3.35 -3.97 -12.36
CA GLU A 63 -2.21 -3.41 -11.62
C GLU A 63 -2.52 -2.01 -11.08
N ALA A 64 -3.16 -1.16 -11.88
CA ALA A 64 -3.59 0.18 -11.45
C ALA A 64 -4.62 0.11 -10.32
N LEU A 65 -5.60 -0.79 -10.39
CA LEU A 65 -6.59 -0.98 -9.31
C LEU A 65 -5.93 -1.42 -8.00
N PHE A 66 -4.98 -2.35 -8.06
CA PHE A 66 -4.24 -2.77 -6.85
C PHE A 66 -3.42 -1.64 -6.26
N ALA A 67 -2.66 -0.91 -7.10
CA ALA A 67 -1.85 0.21 -6.63
C ALA A 67 -2.71 1.33 -6.04
N LEU A 68 -3.73 1.79 -6.77
CA LEU A 68 -4.67 2.81 -6.29
C LEU A 68 -5.42 2.36 -5.03
N GLY A 69 -5.77 1.08 -4.94
CA GLY A 69 -6.45 0.49 -3.78
C GLY A 69 -5.57 0.55 -2.53
N ALA A 70 -4.30 0.17 -2.67
CA ALA A 70 -3.31 0.26 -1.59
C ALA A 70 -3.10 1.72 -1.14
N PHE A 71 -2.93 2.65 -2.09
CA PHE A 71 -2.78 4.08 -1.76
C PHE A 71 -4.02 4.65 -1.08
N HIS A 72 -5.23 4.34 -1.59
CA HIS A 72 -6.47 4.79 -0.98
C HIS A 72 -6.60 4.29 0.48
N ALA A 73 -6.33 3.01 0.71
CA ALA A 73 -6.37 2.43 2.05
C ALA A 73 -5.35 3.10 2.99
N ALA A 74 -4.12 3.32 2.53
CA ALA A 74 -3.09 4.00 3.29
C ALA A 74 -3.49 5.44 3.66
N HIS A 75 -4.03 6.21 2.71
CA HIS A 75 -4.46 7.59 2.98
C HIS A 75 -5.66 7.65 3.92
N THR A 76 -6.61 6.72 3.78
CA THR A 76 -7.75 6.61 4.70
C THR A 76 -7.29 6.28 6.12
N ALA A 77 -6.35 5.35 6.28
CA ALA A 77 -5.78 5.01 7.57
C ALA A 77 -5.00 6.18 8.19
N ALA A 78 -4.19 6.88 7.38
CA ALA A 78 -3.47 8.07 7.83
C ALA A 78 -4.44 9.18 8.28
N ALA A 79 -5.50 9.45 7.51
CA ALA A 79 -6.53 10.42 7.88
C ALA A 79 -7.17 10.07 9.24
N ALA A 80 -7.52 8.81 9.47
CA ALA A 80 -8.07 8.34 10.74
C ALA A 80 -7.11 8.54 11.92
N VAL A 81 -5.81 8.30 11.73
CA VAL A 81 -4.79 8.55 12.76
C VAL A 81 -4.69 10.04 13.10
N PHE A 82 -4.73 10.93 12.09
CA PHE A 82 -4.70 12.37 12.34
C PHE A 82 -5.99 12.87 13.00
N ASP A 83 -7.14 12.30 12.68
CA ASP A 83 -8.40 12.58 13.36
C ASP A 83 -8.38 12.15 14.83
N ASP A 84 -7.86 10.97 15.13
CA ASP A 84 -7.72 10.47 16.50
C ASP A 84 -6.77 11.35 17.33
N ARG A 85 -5.62 11.73 16.76
CA ARG A 85 -4.68 12.67 17.38
C ARG A 85 -5.31 14.03 17.64
N ARG A 86 -6.08 14.54 16.68
CA ARG A 86 -6.81 15.81 16.80
C ARG A 86 -7.85 15.74 17.92
N LEU A 87 -8.62 14.66 17.98
CA LEU A 87 -9.63 14.44 19.03
C LEU A 87 -8.96 14.35 20.40
N THR A 88 -7.88 13.58 20.51
CA THR A 88 -7.10 13.42 21.75
C THR A 88 -6.56 14.76 22.23
N ALA A 89 -5.95 15.55 21.35
CA ALA A 89 -5.44 16.89 21.69
C ALA A 89 -6.57 17.84 22.12
N ALA A 90 -7.74 17.79 21.48
CA ALA A 90 -8.90 18.59 21.87
C ALA A 90 -9.46 18.19 23.24
N LEU A 91 -9.50 16.89 23.54
CA LEU A 91 -9.91 16.36 24.85
C LEU A 91 -8.93 16.80 25.95
N ALA A 92 -7.63 16.65 25.73
CA ALA A 92 -6.57 17.07 26.65
C ALA A 92 -6.69 18.56 27.00
N ARG A 93 -6.89 19.41 25.99
CA ARG A 93 -7.14 20.84 26.19
C ARG A 93 -8.38 21.11 27.05
N ARG A 94 -9.47 20.37 26.81
CA ARG A 94 -10.71 20.50 27.57
C ARG A 94 -10.55 20.06 29.02
N THR A 95 -9.69 19.08 29.30
CA THR A 95 -9.40 18.59 30.66
C THR A 95 -8.36 19.42 31.40
N GLY A 96 -7.90 20.53 30.82
CA GLY A 96 -7.02 21.50 31.46
C GLY A 96 -5.53 21.36 31.12
N GLU A 97 -5.16 20.48 30.19
CA GLU A 97 -3.80 20.42 29.69
C GLU A 97 -3.51 21.60 28.75
N ARG A 98 -2.27 22.08 28.77
CA ARG A 98 -1.84 23.17 27.89
C ARG A 98 -1.48 22.62 26.51
N VAL A 99 -2.45 22.65 25.60
CA VAL A 99 -2.26 22.33 24.18
C VAL A 99 -2.20 23.63 23.36
N PRO A 100 -1.11 23.93 22.64
CA PRO A 100 -1.04 25.10 21.77
C PRO A 100 -2.06 25.04 20.63
N ASP A 101 -2.64 26.19 20.26
CA ASP A 101 -3.61 26.29 19.15
C ASP A 101 -2.99 25.79 17.83
N GLU A 102 -1.72 26.12 17.57
CA GLU A 102 -0.99 25.67 16.39
C GLU A 102 -0.96 24.14 16.21
N VAL A 103 -0.97 23.38 17.31
CA VAL A 103 -0.98 21.91 17.24
C VAL A 103 -2.31 21.40 16.70
N LEU A 104 -3.42 21.98 17.18
CA LEU A 104 -4.75 21.61 16.71
C LEU A 104 -4.95 22.01 15.25
N ASP A 105 -4.47 23.18 14.86
CA ASP A 105 -4.56 23.67 13.48
C ASP A 105 -3.73 22.80 12.53
N LYS A 106 -2.49 22.45 12.89
CA LYS A 106 -1.64 21.55 12.10
C LYS A 106 -2.26 20.16 11.96
N LEU A 107 -2.83 19.60 13.03
CA LEU A 107 -3.51 18.30 12.98
C LEU A 107 -4.77 18.35 12.11
N ALA A 108 -5.55 19.44 12.19
CA ALA A 108 -6.72 19.64 11.35
C ALA A 108 -6.35 19.79 9.87
N GLN A 109 -5.29 20.55 9.56
CA GLN A 109 -4.79 20.73 8.20
C GLN A 109 -4.26 19.40 7.64
N ALA A 110 -3.45 18.66 8.42
CA ALA A 110 -2.94 17.37 8.01
C ALA A 110 -4.09 16.38 7.73
N SER A 111 -5.03 16.23 8.66
CA SER A 111 -6.24 15.39 8.46
C SER A 111 -6.98 15.78 7.17
N ALA A 112 -7.21 17.08 6.94
CA ALA A 112 -7.91 17.55 5.75
C ALA A 112 -7.19 17.19 4.44
N VAL A 113 -5.86 17.28 4.40
CA VAL A 113 -5.06 16.88 3.23
C VAL A 113 -5.22 15.38 2.97
N TRP A 114 -5.04 14.54 3.99
CA TRP A 114 -5.18 13.09 3.84
C TRP A 114 -6.58 12.66 3.40
N HIS A 115 -7.64 13.29 3.93
CA HIS A 115 -9.02 13.05 3.49
C HIS A 115 -9.26 13.47 2.05
N ARG A 116 -8.78 14.64 1.66
CA ARG A 116 -8.91 15.14 0.27
C ARG A 116 -8.23 14.18 -0.70
N ASP A 117 -7.02 13.74 -0.37
CA ASP A 117 -6.23 12.87 -1.23
C ASP A 117 -6.84 11.46 -1.29
N ALA A 118 -7.34 10.93 -0.16
CA ALA A 118 -8.12 9.68 -0.14
C ALA A 118 -9.37 9.78 -1.04
N ALA A 119 -10.11 10.89 -0.99
CA ALA A 119 -11.28 11.09 -1.85
C ALA A 119 -10.90 11.15 -3.34
N ALA A 120 -9.81 11.82 -3.69
CA ALA A 120 -9.28 11.84 -5.06
C ALA A 120 -8.90 10.43 -5.55
N LEU A 121 -8.21 9.65 -4.70
CA LEU A 121 -7.88 8.26 -4.99
C LEU A 121 -9.13 7.38 -5.15
N GLY A 122 -10.19 7.63 -4.36
CA GLY A 122 -11.46 6.91 -4.46
C GLY A 122 -12.19 7.18 -5.79
N MET A 123 -12.14 8.43 -6.27
CA MET A 123 -12.64 8.77 -7.61
C MET A 123 -11.83 8.09 -8.72
N ALA A 124 -10.50 8.10 -8.60
CA ALA A 124 -9.62 7.42 -9.56
C ALA A 124 -9.88 5.90 -9.60
N LEU A 125 -10.03 5.26 -8.44
CA LEU A 125 -10.43 3.85 -8.32
C LEU A 125 -11.74 3.56 -9.03
N SER A 126 -12.74 4.43 -8.84
CA SER A 126 -14.05 4.26 -9.48
C SER A 126 -13.96 4.41 -11.00
N ALA A 127 -13.19 5.40 -11.48
CA ALA A 127 -12.99 5.63 -12.91
C ALA A 127 -12.27 4.45 -13.59
N VAL A 128 -11.15 3.99 -13.03
CA VAL A 128 -10.40 2.82 -13.54
C VAL A 128 -11.22 1.54 -13.39
N GLY A 129 -11.99 1.42 -12.31
CA GLY A 129 -12.88 0.29 -12.05
C GLY A 129 -14.03 0.18 -13.03
N ALA A 130 -14.54 1.31 -13.55
CA ALA A 130 -15.60 1.33 -14.55
C ALA A 130 -15.10 1.20 -16.00
N ALA A 131 -13.79 1.34 -16.24
CA ALA A 131 -13.24 1.27 -17.59
C ALA A 131 -13.33 -0.13 -18.18
N GLU A 132 -14.05 -0.28 -19.30
CA GLU A 132 -14.02 -1.49 -20.12
C GLU A 132 -12.77 -1.46 -20.99
N VAL A 133 -11.91 -2.46 -20.85
CA VAL A 133 -10.64 -2.55 -21.58
C VAL A 133 -10.48 -3.95 -22.18
N PRO A 134 -9.98 -4.06 -23.42
CA PRO A 134 -9.75 -5.36 -24.05
C PRO A 134 -8.52 -6.05 -23.45
N ASP A 135 -8.45 -7.37 -23.60
CA ASP A 135 -7.25 -8.15 -23.29
C ASP A 135 -6.27 -8.16 -24.47
N LEU A 136 -5.85 -6.96 -24.86
CA LEU A 136 -4.90 -6.70 -25.95
C LEU A 136 -3.87 -5.68 -25.47
N THR A 137 -2.68 -5.69 -26.05
CA THR A 137 -1.73 -4.58 -25.90
C THR A 137 -2.29 -3.29 -26.52
N LEU A 138 -1.71 -2.14 -26.16
CA LEU A 138 -2.14 -0.87 -26.74
C LEU A 138 -1.96 -0.83 -28.26
N ALA A 139 -0.86 -1.40 -28.77
CA ALA A 139 -0.57 -1.48 -30.20
C ALA A 139 -1.60 -2.36 -30.93
N GLU A 140 -1.92 -3.54 -30.38
CA GLU A 140 -2.92 -4.44 -30.96
C GLU A 140 -4.33 -3.85 -30.95
N ALA A 141 -4.71 -3.17 -29.87
CA ALA A 141 -6.04 -2.57 -29.74
C ALA A 141 -6.27 -1.41 -30.71
N LEU A 142 -5.19 -0.73 -31.13
CA LEU A 142 -5.22 0.40 -32.05
C LEU A 142 -4.89 0.00 -33.50
N GLU A 143 -4.49 -1.26 -33.75
CA GLU A 143 -4.06 -1.74 -35.06
C GLU A 143 -2.95 -0.86 -35.68
N VAL A 144 -2.00 -0.41 -34.86
CA VAL A 144 -0.96 0.56 -35.29
C VAL A 144 -0.03 -0.01 -36.36
N ASP A 145 0.35 0.83 -37.32
CA ASP A 145 1.42 0.52 -38.26
C ASP A 145 2.83 0.80 -37.67
N GLU A 146 3.88 0.58 -38.46
CA GLU A 146 5.28 0.74 -38.02
C GLU A 146 5.62 2.19 -37.67
N GLU A 147 5.11 3.17 -38.42
CA GLU A 147 5.35 4.60 -38.15
C GLU A 147 4.59 5.06 -36.89
N GLU A 148 3.36 4.58 -36.72
CA GLU A 148 2.54 4.83 -35.53
C GLU A 148 3.12 4.16 -34.29
N ALA A 149 3.70 2.97 -34.41
CA ALA A 149 4.37 2.28 -33.31
C ALA A 149 5.62 3.01 -32.82
N ASP A 150 6.42 3.55 -33.74
CA ASP A 150 7.57 4.40 -33.41
C ASP A 150 7.14 5.70 -32.73
N ALA A 151 6.08 6.34 -33.23
CA ALA A 151 5.50 7.53 -32.63
C ALA A 151 4.97 7.25 -31.21
N LEU A 152 4.23 6.15 -31.03
CA LEU A 152 3.71 5.72 -29.73
C LEU A 152 4.84 5.49 -28.73
N THR A 153 5.92 4.85 -29.19
CA THR A 153 7.12 4.59 -28.38
C THR A 153 7.77 5.90 -27.92
N ALA A 154 7.95 6.86 -28.84
CA ALA A 154 8.53 8.17 -28.53
C ALA A 154 7.65 8.97 -27.56
N MET A 155 6.33 8.88 -27.69
CA MET A 155 5.39 9.55 -26.78
C MET A 155 5.50 8.99 -25.35
N VAL A 156 5.52 7.67 -25.20
CA VAL A 156 5.62 7.02 -23.89
C VAL A 156 6.96 7.31 -23.23
N GLU A 157 8.05 7.32 -24.00
CA GLU A 157 9.37 7.73 -23.50
C GLU A 157 9.37 9.19 -23.00
N GLY A 158 8.73 10.09 -23.75
CA GLY A 158 8.55 11.49 -23.33
C GLY A 158 7.79 11.61 -22.00
N TYR A 159 6.73 10.83 -21.81
CA TYR A 159 5.99 10.81 -20.55
C TYR A 159 6.81 10.23 -19.40
N GLU A 160 7.60 9.18 -19.62
CA GLU A 160 8.47 8.61 -18.60
C GLU A 160 9.56 9.61 -18.15
N VAL A 161 10.17 10.34 -19.10
CA VAL A 161 11.13 11.39 -18.78
C VAL A 161 10.49 12.51 -17.95
N GLU A 162 9.30 12.97 -18.35
CA GLU A 162 8.59 14.03 -17.62
C GLU A 162 8.14 13.56 -16.23
N LEU A 163 7.68 12.32 -16.10
CA LEU A 163 7.35 11.72 -14.80
C LEU A 163 8.57 11.69 -13.88
N ASN A 164 9.71 11.19 -14.38
CA ASN A 164 10.95 11.14 -13.61
C ASN A 164 11.39 12.55 -13.18
N ARG A 165 11.24 13.55 -14.07
CA ARG A 165 11.49 14.95 -13.74
C ARG A 165 10.59 15.44 -12.61
N GLN A 166 9.29 15.18 -12.66
CA GLN A 166 8.35 15.59 -11.63
C GLN A 166 8.68 14.94 -10.28
N MET A 167 8.99 13.65 -10.27
CA MET A 167 9.40 12.94 -9.07
C MET A 167 10.67 13.52 -8.44
N LEU A 168 11.65 13.91 -9.26
CA LEU A 168 12.86 14.58 -8.78
C LEU A 168 12.55 15.96 -8.20
N GLN A 169 11.71 16.76 -8.86
CA GLN A 169 11.30 18.08 -8.39
C GLN A 169 10.49 18.02 -7.08
N GLU A 170 9.68 16.98 -6.89
CA GLU A 170 8.99 16.72 -5.63
C GLU A 170 9.95 16.27 -4.53
N GLY A 171 11.01 15.53 -4.87
CA GLY A 171 12.09 15.19 -3.96
C GLY A 171 12.85 16.43 -3.48
N GLU A 172 13.27 17.29 -4.41
CA GLU A 172 14.00 18.54 -4.14
C GLU A 172 13.16 19.56 -3.34
N ARG A 173 11.84 19.63 -3.58
CA ARG A 173 10.93 20.50 -2.79
C ARG A 173 10.76 20.06 -1.33
N ASN A 174 11.07 18.81 -1.01
CA ASN A 174 10.93 18.25 0.33
C ASN A 174 12.26 18.20 1.09
N GLU A 175 13.37 18.66 0.51
CA GLU A 175 14.61 18.88 1.24
C GLU A 175 14.45 20.14 2.12
N PRO A 176 14.63 20.03 3.45
CA PRO A 176 14.66 21.22 4.29
C PRO A 176 15.86 22.06 3.87
N GLU A 177 15.63 23.35 3.57
CA GLU A 177 16.71 24.33 3.45
C GLU A 177 17.50 24.31 4.76
N ASP A 178 18.68 23.68 4.74
CA ASP A 178 19.69 23.87 5.79
C ASP A 178 20.02 25.37 5.82
N GLU A 179 19.48 26.07 6.82
CA GLU A 179 19.82 27.47 7.08
C GLU A 179 21.33 27.57 7.44
N PRO A 180 22.05 28.58 6.92
CA PRO A 180 23.49 28.74 7.09
C PRO A 180 23.95 29.08 8.52
#